data_AF-A0A5E7TIK1-F1
#
_entry.id   AF-A0A5E7TIK1-F1
#
_cell.length_a   1.000
_cell.length_b   1.000
_cell.length_c   1.000
_cell.angle_alpha   90.00
_cell.angle_beta   90.00
_cell.angle_gamma   90.00
#
_symmetry.space_group_name_H-M   'P 1'
#
loop_
_entity.id
_entity.type
_entity.pdbx_description
1 polymer ?
#
loop_
_entity_poly.entity_id
_entity_poly.type
_entity_poly.pdbx_seq_one_letter_code
_entity_poly.pdbx_strand_id
1 'polypeptide(L)'
;MDRSLMQQNLPAAESALPQTEPYYQPCGDEVAIFEQCHAQQLAIMLKGPTGCGKTRFVEHMAWRLKRPLITISCHDDLSASDLVGRFLIGHQGTHWAEGPLTRAVREGAICYLDEVVEARQDTVVVLHPLTDHRRILPLDKIGEILEASPHFQLVVSYNPGYQRILKDLKPSTRQRFVALDFDFPPAEREIAIVIHEGATDYATAHALVTLAHRLRALQDRGLAEVPSTRLLIATARLITSGIAAQAACRAALISPLSDDAVLVAAMRDLVDLTFI
;
A
#
# COMPACT_ATOMS: atom_id res chain seq x y z
N MET A 1 -36.66 -23.94 -11.12
CA MET A 1 -35.93 -23.03 -12.03
C MET A 1 -36.17 -21.62 -11.54
N ASP A 2 -35.24 -20.83 -11.05
CA ASP A 2 -33.85 -21.03 -10.67
C ASP A 2 -33.58 -19.95 -9.62
N ARG A 3 -33.17 -20.33 -8.40
CA ARG A 3 -32.93 -19.42 -7.26
C ARG A 3 -31.45 -19.42 -6.85
N SER A 4 -30.54 -19.74 -7.78
CA SER A 4 -29.14 -19.39 -7.64
C SER A 4 -28.92 -18.06 -8.37
N LEU A 5 -28.86 -16.95 -7.62
CA LEU A 5 -28.23 -15.68 -8.00
C LEU A 5 -28.66 -14.65 -6.94
N MET A 6 -27.93 -14.60 -5.83
CA MET A 6 -27.71 -13.43 -4.96
C MET A 6 -27.11 -13.90 -3.62
N GLN A 7 -25.96 -14.59 -3.68
CA GLN A 7 -24.99 -14.47 -2.60
C GLN A 7 -24.28 -13.13 -2.82
N GLN A 8 -24.66 -12.12 -2.03
CA GLN A 8 -23.86 -10.92 -1.87
C GLN A 8 -22.59 -11.31 -1.13
N ASN A 9 -21.62 -11.85 -1.86
CA ASN A 9 -20.24 -11.93 -1.40
C ASN A 9 -19.75 -10.49 -1.29
N LEU A 10 -19.60 -9.98 -0.06
CA LEU A 10 -18.51 -9.03 0.18
C LEU A 10 -17.25 -9.67 -0.40
N PRO A 11 -16.36 -8.94 -1.13
CA PRO A 11 -15.13 -9.53 -1.61
C PRO A 11 -14.36 -10.01 -0.39
N ALA A 12 -14.42 -11.31 -0.11
CA ALA A 12 -13.50 -11.94 0.81
C ALA A 12 -12.13 -11.61 0.23
N ALA A 13 -11.26 -10.96 1.00
CA ALA A 13 -9.87 -10.82 0.60
C ALA A 13 -9.34 -12.23 0.36
N GLU A 14 -9.32 -12.72 -0.87
CA GLU A 14 -8.99 -14.11 -1.16
C GLU A 14 -7.52 -14.31 -0.82
N SER A 15 -7.26 -15.23 0.11
CA SER A 15 -5.93 -15.65 0.50
C SER A 15 -5.37 -16.54 -0.60
N ALA A 16 -4.90 -15.92 -1.69
CA ALA A 16 -4.31 -16.64 -2.81
C ALA A 16 -2.78 -16.55 -2.74
N LEU A 17 -2.12 -17.66 -3.02
CA LEU A 17 -0.68 -17.66 -3.27
C LEU A 17 -0.39 -16.88 -4.56
N PRO A 18 0.54 -15.91 -4.56
CA PRO A 18 0.93 -15.20 -5.78
C PRO A 18 1.53 -16.18 -6.79
N GLN A 19 0.92 -16.30 -7.97
CA GLN A 19 1.37 -17.26 -8.99
C GLN A 19 2.47 -16.70 -9.89
N THR A 20 2.44 -15.40 -10.17
CA THR A 20 3.39 -14.70 -11.04
C THR A 20 4.21 -13.72 -10.22
N GLU A 21 5.50 -13.60 -10.55
CA GLU A 21 6.36 -12.58 -9.94
C GLU A 21 5.83 -11.18 -10.27
N PRO A 22 5.41 -10.38 -9.29
CA PRO A 22 5.08 -8.98 -9.55
C PRO A 22 6.38 -8.21 -9.79
N TYR A 23 6.40 -7.40 -10.85
CA TYR A 23 7.56 -6.57 -11.15
C TYR A 23 7.80 -5.57 -9.99
N TYR A 24 8.97 -5.70 -9.38
CA TYR A 24 9.44 -4.81 -8.32
C TYR A 24 10.92 -4.52 -8.54
N GLN A 25 11.30 -3.25 -8.44
CA GLN A 25 12.68 -2.81 -8.61
C GLN A 25 13.23 -2.41 -7.23
N PRO A 26 14.17 -3.19 -6.65
CA PRO A 26 14.76 -2.85 -5.37
C PRO A 26 15.53 -1.54 -5.39
N CYS A 27 15.39 -0.76 -4.33
CA CYS A 27 16.02 0.53 -4.10
C CYS A 27 17.12 0.52 -3.00
N GLY A 28 17.26 -0.58 -2.27
CA GLY A 28 18.25 -0.74 -1.22
C GLY A 28 18.21 -2.16 -0.66
N ASP A 29 18.33 -2.27 0.66
CA ASP A 29 18.38 -3.55 1.36
C ASP A 29 17.00 -4.03 1.85
N GLU A 30 15.90 -3.38 1.43
CA GLU A 30 14.55 -3.63 1.94
C GLU A 30 14.11 -5.09 1.76
N VAL A 31 14.49 -5.74 0.66
CA VAL A 31 14.19 -7.15 0.40
C VAL A 31 14.88 -8.03 1.44
N ALA A 32 16.18 -7.82 1.68
CA ALA A 32 16.96 -8.62 2.62
C ALA A 32 16.50 -8.40 4.06
N ILE A 33 16.20 -7.15 4.44
CA ILE A 33 15.69 -6.83 5.79
C ILE A 33 14.32 -7.47 6.01
N PHE A 34 13.42 -7.44 5.02
CA PHE A 34 12.12 -8.09 5.13
C PHE A 34 12.24 -9.61 5.29
N GLU A 35 13.13 -10.26 4.54
CA GLU A 35 13.41 -11.69 4.69
C GLU A 35 13.89 -12.04 6.11
N GLN A 36 14.79 -11.22 6.68
CA GLN A 36 15.26 -11.41 8.06
C GLN A 36 14.15 -11.16 9.08
N CYS A 37 13.32 -10.13 8.88
CA CYS A 37 12.17 -9.87 9.74
C CYS A 37 11.19 -11.05 9.70
N HIS A 38 10.95 -11.63 8.53
CA HIS A 38 10.10 -12.81 8.39
C HIS A 38 10.68 -14.04 9.11
N ALA A 39 11.98 -14.31 8.93
CA ALA A 39 12.66 -15.42 9.60
C ALA A 39 12.64 -15.29 11.13
N GLN A 40 12.72 -14.05 11.64
CA GLN A 40 12.69 -13.71 13.08
C GLN A 40 11.29 -13.37 13.59
N GLN A 41 10.25 -13.48 12.75
CA GLN A 41 8.85 -13.22 13.11
C GLN A 41 8.58 -11.80 13.64
N LEU A 42 9.38 -10.83 13.19
CA LEU A 42 9.28 -9.42 13.56
C LEU A 42 8.22 -8.73 12.71
N ALA A 43 7.34 -7.96 13.34
CA ALA A 43 6.35 -7.16 12.62
C ALA A 43 7.02 -6.01 11.86
N ILE A 44 6.54 -5.71 10.66
CA ILE A 44 7.17 -4.76 9.73
C ILE A 44 6.25 -3.55 9.51
N MET A 45 6.84 -2.36 9.47
CA MET A 45 6.17 -1.10 9.19
C MET A 45 6.81 -0.43 7.97
N LEU A 46 6.02 -0.17 6.93
CA LEU A 46 6.46 0.51 5.73
C LEU A 46 6.07 1.99 5.81
N LYS A 47 7.06 2.87 5.76
CA LYS A 47 6.88 4.33 5.78
C LYS A 47 7.24 4.90 4.43
N GLY A 48 6.52 5.92 3.96
CA GLY A 48 6.92 6.65 2.76
C GLY A 48 5.74 7.27 2.03
N PRO A 49 5.99 8.11 1.01
CA PRO A 49 4.96 8.82 0.28
C PRO A 49 3.98 7.87 -0.43
N THR A 50 2.80 8.36 -0.80
CA THR A 50 1.87 7.59 -1.63
C THR A 50 2.48 7.32 -3.01
N GLY A 51 2.21 6.13 -3.56
CA GLY A 51 2.63 5.78 -4.91
C GLY A 51 4.14 5.60 -5.10
N CYS A 52 4.92 5.36 -4.04
CA CYS A 52 6.35 4.99 -4.12
C CYS A 52 6.62 3.47 -4.21
N GLY A 53 5.58 2.63 -4.15
CA GLY A 53 5.72 1.18 -4.36
C GLY A 53 5.60 0.28 -3.12
N LYS A 54 5.18 0.79 -1.95
CA LYS A 54 4.98 -0.01 -0.72
C LYS A 54 4.12 -1.26 -0.92
N THR A 55 2.92 -1.11 -1.49
CA THR A 55 2.00 -2.23 -1.75
C THR A 55 2.63 -3.25 -2.71
N ARG A 56 3.27 -2.77 -3.79
CA ARG A 56 3.97 -3.60 -4.77
C ARG A 56 5.14 -4.38 -4.16
N PHE A 57 5.84 -3.77 -3.22
CA PHE A 57 6.88 -4.44 -2.45
C PHE A 57 6.33 -5.58 -1.60
N VAL A 58 5.20 -5.40 -0.91
CA VAL A 58 4.57 -6.47 -0.12
C VAL A 58 4.09 -7.61 -1.02
N GLU A 59 3.52 -7.30 -2.19
CA GLU A 59 3.18 -8.30 -3.21
C GLU A 59 4.41 -9.11 -3.64
N HIS A 60 5.53 -8.43 -3.92
CA HIS A 60 6.80 -9.07 -4.28
C HIS A 60 7.32 -9.97 -3.16
N MET A 61 7.29 -9.50 -1.91
CA MET A 61 7.72 -10.30 -0.77
C MET A 61 6.82 -11.50 -0.51
N ALA A 62 5.50 -11.36 -0.68
CA ALA A 62 4.56 -12.48 -0.58
C ALA A 62 4.86 -13.56 -1.62
N TRP A 63 5.10 -13.15 -2.88
CA TRP A 63 5.50 -14.07 -3.95
C TRP A 63 6.82 -14.76 -3.63
N ARG A 64 7.83 -13.97 -3.25
CA ARG A 64 9.20 -14.43 -2.98
C ARG A 64 9.27 -15.40 -1.81
N LEU A 65 8.51 -15.14 -0.75
CA LEU A 65 8.40 -16.01 0.43
C LEU A 65 7.41 -17.16 0.24
N LYS A 66 6.68 -17.20 -0.90
CA LYS A 66 5.63 -18.18 -1.21
C LYS A 66 4.55 -18.22 -0.12
N ARG A 67 4.07 -17.04 0.26
CA ARG A 67 3.03 -16.87 1.27
C ARG A 67 1.79 -16.24 0.67
N PRO A 68 0.58 -16.64 1.12
CA PRO A 68 -0.62 -15.91 0.78
C PRO A 68 -0.53 -14.48 1.31
N LEU A 69 -1.16 -13.55 0.60
CA LEU A 69 -1.24 -12.14 1.00
C LEU A 69 -2.69 -11.77 1.24
N ILE A 70 -2.99 -11.33 2.46
CA ILE A 70 -4.29 -10.75 2.81
C ILE A 70 -4.08 -9.26 3.05
N THR A 71 -4.57 -8.45 2.11
CA THR A 71 -4.52 -6.99 2.20
C THR A 71 -5.80 -6.45 2.79
N ILE A 72 -5.67 -5.53 3.74
CA ILE A 72 -6.76 -4.84 4.43
C ILE A 72 -6.54 -3.35 4.24
N SER A 73 -7.42 -2.69 3.50
CA SER A 73 -7.41 -1.23 3.38
C SER A 73 -8.03 -0.60 4.63
N CYS A 74 -7.24 0.15 5.39
CA CYS A 74 -7.71 0.81 6.60
C CYS A 74 -8.46 2.11 6.29
N HIS A 75 -9.53 2.35 7.04
CA HIS A 75 -10.35 3.55 6.96
C HIS A 75 -11.07 3.77 8.30
N ASP A 76 -11.68 4.95 8.49
CA ASP A 76 -12.28 5.36 9.77
C ASP A 76 -13.44 4.48 10.24
N ASP A 77 -14.11 3.78 9.33
CA ASP A 77 -15.20 2.85 9.65
C ASP A 77 -14.74 1.41 9.92
N LEU A 78 -13.45 1.11 9.74
CA LEU A 78 -12.91 -0.22 10.02
C LEU A 78 -12.89 -0.45 11.53
N SER A 79 -13.63 -1.47 11.99
CA SER A 79 -13.68 -1.84 13.41
C SER A 79 -12.79 -3.04 13.75
N ALA A 80 -12.47 -3.20 15.03
CA ALA A 80 -11.83 -4.41 15.56
C ALA A 80 -12.57 -5.70 15.18
N SER A 81 -13.90 -5.69 15.17
CA SER A 81 -14.69 -6.86 14.78
C SER A 81 -14.64 -7.16 13.28
N ASP A 82 -14.38 -6.16 12.44
CA ASP A 82 -14.19 -6.43 11.01
C ASP A 82 -12.84 -7.10 10.76
N LEU A 83 -11.79 -6.74 11.53
CA LEU A 83 -10.48 -7.40 11.48
C LEU A 83 -10.51 -8.84 12.01
N VAL A 84 -11.08 -9.03 13.19
CA VAL A 84 -11.04 -10.30 13.93
C VAL A 84 -12.16 -11.24 13.51
N GLY A 85 -13.36 -10.72 13.36
CA GLY A 85 -14.54 -11.51 13.04
C GLY A 85 -15.76 -11.08 13.84
N ARG A 86 -16.91 -11.49 13.30
CA ARG A 86 -18.22 -11.11 13.83
C ARG A 86 -19.24 -12.20 13.57
N PHE A 87 -20.27 -12.22 14.40
CA PHE A 87 -21.44 -13.05 14.15
C PHE A 87 -22.30 -12.41 13.07
N LEU A 88 -22.64 -13.19 12.05
CA LEU A 88 -23.58 -12.81 11.00
C LEU A 88 -24.90 -13.55 11.20
N ILE A 89 -26.00 -12.85 10.98
CA ILE A 89 -27.33 -13.43 11.04
C ILE A 89 -27.71 -13.82 9.61
N GLY A 90 -27.83 -15.13 9.37
CA GLY A 90 -28.25 -15.69 8.10
C GLY A 90 -29.57 -16.44 8.21
N HIS A 91 -30.07 -16.93 7.07
CA HIS A 91 -31.31 -17.71 7.02
C HIS A 91 -31.30 -18.99 7.87
N GLN A 92 -30.12 -19.58 8.10
CA GLN A 92 -29.94 -20.78 8.92
C GLN A 92 -29.56 -20.47 10.38
N GLY A 93 -29.64 -19.20 10.79
CA GLY A 93 -29.29 -18.73 12.12
C GLY A 93 -27.99 -17.93 12.15
N THR A 94 -27.49 -17.72 13.38
CA THR A 94 -26.29 -16.96 13.65
C THR A 94 -25.05 -17.82 13.45
N HIS A 95 -24.11 -17.38 12.62
CA HIS A 95 -22.83 -18.07 12.42
C HIS A 95 -21.66 -17.10 12.59
N TRP A 96 -20.51 -17.64 13.01
CA TRP A 96 -19.27 -16.87 13.11
C TRP A 96 -18.66 -16.70 11.72
N ALA A 97 -18.34 -15.45 11.35
CA ALA A 97 -17.57 -15.14 10.17
C ALA A 97 -16.21 -14.59 10.60
N GLU A 98 -15.15 -15.30 10.22
CA GLU A 98 -13.77 -14.89 10.51
C GLU A 98 -13.43 -13.60 9.74
N GLY A 99 -12.76 -12.68 10.43
CA GLY A 99 -12.19 -11.50 9.79
C GLY A 99 -10.89 -11.82 9.07
N PRO A 100 -10.39 -10.91 8.21
CA PRO A 100 -9.20 -11.11 7.40
C PRO A 100 -7.94 -11.31 8.25
N LEU A 101 -7.83 -10.66 9.42
CA LEU A 101 -6.68 -10.86 10.32
C LEU A 101 -6.66 -12.28 10.89
N THR A 102 -7.83 -12.77 11.31
CA THR A 102 -7.98 -14.12 11.88
C THR A 102 -7.59 -15.20 10.89
N ARG A 103 -8.07 -15.10 9.65
CA ARG A 103 -7.66 -16.03 8.58
C ARG A 103 -6.16 -15.97 8.32
N ALA A 104 -5.58 -14.77 8.27
CA ALA A 104 -4.14 -14.62 8.04
C ALA A 104 -3.31 -15.30 9.12
N VAL A 105 -3.71 -15.15 10.39
CA VAL A 105 -3.08 -15.82 11.54
C VAL A 105 -3.20 -17.34 11.42
N ARG A 106 -4.40 -17.84 11.10
CA ARG A 106 -4.70 -19.29 10.99
C ARG A 106 -3.96 -19.95 9.82
N GLU A 107 -3.84 -19.26 8.69
CA GLU A 107 -3.22 -19.78 7.47
C GLU A 107 -1.70 -19.55 7.40
N GLY A 108 -1.15 -18.74 8.32
CA GLY A 108 0.26 -18.33 8.24
C GLY A 108 0.55 -17.47 7.01
N ALA A 109 -0.37 -16.56 6.70
CA ALA A 109 -0.26 -15.61 5.58
C ALA A 109 0.49 -14.33 5.98
N ILE A 110 0.87 -13.54 4.99
CA ILE A 110 1.22 -12.14 5.20
C ILE A 110 -0.09 -11.35 5.33
N CYS A 111 -0.29 -10.70 6.47
CA CYS A 111 -1.38 -9.77 6.70
C CYS A 111 -0.87 -8.34 6.52
N TYR A 112 -1.34 -7.65 5.49
CA TYR A 112 -0.94 -6.29 5.17
C TYR A 112 -2.06 -5.30 5.46
N LEU A 113 -1.88 -4.44 6.46
CA LEU A 113 -2.79 -3.34 6.76
C LEU A 113 -2.28 -2.08 6.07
N ASP A 114 -2.93 -1.72 4.97
CA ASP A 114 -2.58 -0.54 4.18
C ASP A 114 -3.21 0.71 4.81
N GLU A 115 -2.40 1.75 5.02
CA GLU A 115 -2.82 3.02 5.66
C GLU A 115 -3.36 2.84 7.09
N VAL A 116 -2.68 2.06 7.93
CA VAL A 116 -3.13 1.62 9.29
C VAL A 116 -3.57 2.76 10.22
N VAL A 117 -3.03 3.94 10.00
CA VAL A 117 -3.28 5.23 10.66
C VAL A 117 -4.67 5.81 10.38
N GLU A 118 -5.32 5.41 9.28
CA GLU A 118 -6.71 5.77 8.99
C GLU A 118 -7.71 4.90 9.77
N ALA A 119 -7.26 3.77 10.32
CA ALA A 119 -8.09 2.99 11.23
C ALA A 119 -8.17 3.66 12.61
N ARG A 120 -9.28 3.42 13.31
CA ARG A 120 -9.45 3.88 14.68
C ARG A 120 -8.42 3.25 15.61
N GLN A 121 -8.04 3.99 16.66
CA GLN A 121 -6.99 3.55 17.59
C GLN A 121 -7.32 2.23 18.29
N ASP A 122 -8.58 2.00 18.65
CA ASP A 122 -9.06 0.75 19.25
C ASP A 122 -8.88 -0.46 18.30
N THR A 123 -9.05 -0.23 17.00
CA THR A 123 -8.84 -1.22 15.94
C THR A 123 -7.36 -1.57 15.79
N VAL A 124 -6.46 -0.59 15.90
CA VAL A 124 -5.00 -0.82 15.84
C VAL A 124 -4.47 -1.59 17.07
N VAL A 125 -5.08 -1.40 18.24
CA VAL A 125 -4.67 -2.07 19.49
C VAL A 125 -4.84 -3.60 19.41
N VAL A 126 -5.76 -4.09 18.59
CA VAL A 126 -5.95 -5.54 18.32
C VAL A 126 -4.67 -6.21 17.81
N LEU A 127 -3.77 -5.45 17.17
CA LEU A 127 -2.51 -5.97 16.65
C LEU A 127 -1.47 -6.24 17.75
N HIS A 128 -1.62 -5.65 18.93
CA HIS A 128 -0.57 -5.67 19.96
C HIS A 128 -0.19 -7.08 20.41
N PRO A 129 -1.12 -8.02 20.67
CA PRO A 129 -0.77 -9.39 21.06
C PRO A 129 -0.04 -10.18 19.96
N LEU A 130 -0.23 -9.80 18.67
CA LEU A 130 0.47 -10.40 17.54
C LEU A 130 1.90 -9.90 17.35
N THR A 131 2.25 -8.78 17.99
CA THR A 131 3.58 -8.15 17.91
C THR A 131 4.46 -8.42 19.12
N ASP A 132 3.90 -8.99 20.20
CA ASP A 132 4.68 -9.37 21.36
C ASP A 132 5.16 -10.84 21.28
N HIS A 133 5.98 -11.27 22.23
CA HIS A 133 6.59 -12.60 22.26
C HIS A 133 5.59 -13.77 22.25
N ARG A 134 4.32 -13.54 22.62
CA ARG A 134 3.30 -14.59 22.64
C ARG A 134 2.73 -14.85 21.26
N ARG A 135 2.69 -13.82 20.39
CA ARG A 135 2.14 -13.87 19.02
C ARG A 135 0.77 -14.57 18.97
N ILE A 136 -0.18 -14.10 19.78
CA ILE A 136 -1.54 -14.66 19.84
C ILE A 136 -2.60 -13.69 19.30
N LEU A 137 -3.74 -14.21 18.87
CA LEU A 137 -4.94 -13.44 18.56
C LEU A 137 -6.14 -13.98 19.37
N PRO A 138 -6.55 -13.29 20.44
CA PRO A 138 -7.76 -13.64 21.19
C PRO A 138 -9.02 -13.39 20.36
N LEU A 139 -9.89 -14.39 20.28
CA LEU A 139 -11.22 -14.34 19.66
C LEU A 139 -12.28 -14.38 20.76
N ASP A 140 -12.33 -13.35 21.60
CA ASP A 140 -13.11 -13.32 22.85
C ASP A 140 -14.59 -13.69 22.66
N LYS A 141 -15.19 -13.31 21.52
CA LYS A 141 -16.60 -13.58 21.20
C LYS A 141 -16.94 -15.07 21.06
N ILE A 142 -15.93 -15.91 20.77
CA ILE A 142 -16.08 -17.36 20.63
C ILE A 142 -15.23 -18.15 21.64
N GLY A 143 -14.50 -17.47 22.52
CA GLY A 143 -13.66 -18.09 23.54
C GLY A 143 -12.46 -18.88 22.99
N GLU A 144 -11.98 -18.52 21.80
CA GLU A 144 -10.81 -19.15 21.16
C GLU A 144 -9.60 -18.21 21.27
N ILE A 145 -8.40 -18.76 21.43
CA ILE A 145 -7.14 -18.01 21.30
C ILE A 145 -6.34 -18.67 20.19
N LEU A 146 -6.02 -17.91 19.15
CA LEU A 146 -5.18 -18.38 18.07
C LEU A 146 -3.71 -18.09 18.37
N GLU A 147 -2.86 -19.09 18.21
CA GLU A 147 -1.42 -18.91 18.14
C GLU A 147 -1.01 -18.64 16.70
N ALA A 148 -0.27 -17.56 16.46
CA ALA A 148 0.15 -17.21 15.12
C ALA A 148 1.21 -18.20 14.62
N SER A 149 0.96 -18.75 13.43
CA SER A 149 1.91 -19.62 12.75
C SER A 149 3.31 -18.97 12.65
N PRO A 150 4.39 -19.75 12.69
CA PRO A 150 5.72 -19.24 12.38
C PRO A 150 5.83 -18.56 11.01
N HIS A 151 4.89 -18.84 10.10
CA HIS A 151 4.82 -18.26 8.77
C HIS A 151 3.93 -17.01 8.69
N PHE A 152 3.17 -16.69 9.74
CA PHE A 152 2.39 -15.46 9.79
C PHE A 152 3.32 -14.25 9.85
N GLN A 153 3.08 -13.27 8.99
CA GLN A 153 3.79 -11.99 8.98
C GLN A 153 2.79 -10.84 9.08
N LEU A 154 2.97 -9.98 10.08
CA LEU A 154 2.23 -8.72 10.17
C LEU A 154 3.02 -7.61 9.47
N VAL A 155 2.37 -6.92 8.52
CA VAL A 155 2.91 -5.75 7.84
C VAL A 155 1.90 -4.62 7.91
N VAL A 156 2.36 -3.41 8.23
CA VAL A 156 1.53 -2.21 8.21
C VAL A 156 2.18 -1.14 7.32
N SER A 157 1.40 -0.29 6.67
CA SER A 157 1.92 0.89 5.98
C SER A 157 1.32 2.18 6.52
N TYR A 158 2.08 3.27 6.40
CA TYR A 158 1.50 4.61 6.46
C TYR A 158 2.35 5.64 5.71
N ASN A 159 1.75 6.79 5.42
CA ASN A 159 2.40 7.91 4.76
C ASN A 159 2.69 9.05 5.77
N PRO A 160 3.94 9.20 6.26
CA PRO A 160 4.29 10.28 7.17
C PRO A 160 4.13 11.65 6.48
N GLY A 161 3.47 12.61 7.15
CA GLY A 161 3.32 13.99 6.67
C GLY A 161 2.12 14.25 5.75
N TYR A 162 1.46 13.21 5.22
CA TYR A 162 0.22 13.34 4.44
C TYR A 162 -1.01 13.58 5.32
N GLN A 163 -0.94 13.12 6.57
CA GLN A 163 -2.07 13.10 7.46
C GLN A 163 -2.16 14.36 8.30
N ARG A 164 -3.40 14.85 8.45
CA ARG A 164 -3.74 15.88 9.44
C ARG A 164 -3.06 15.51 10.75
N ILE A 165 -2.37 16.49 11.35
CA ILE A 165 -1.57 16.45 12.60
C ILE A 165 -2.18 15.60 13.75
N LEU A 166 -3.46 15.24 13.67
CA LEU A 166 -4.27 14.56 14.68
C LEU A 166 -4.31 13.03 14.57
N LYS A 167 -3.86 12.39 13.47
CA LYS A 167 -3.88 10.93 13.31
C LYS A 167 -2.48 10.35 13.05
N ASP A 168 -1.68 10.22 14.11
CA ASP A 168 -0.40 9.49 14.08
C ASP A 168 -0.50 8.21 14.92
N LEU A 169 0.34 7.23 14.61
CA LEU A 169 0.48 6.05 15.46
C LEU A 169 1.11 6.46 16.79
N LYS A 170 0.51 6.00 17.90
CA LYS A 170 1.10 6.17 19.24
C LYS A 170 2.52 5.60 19.26
N PRO A 171 3.47 6.24 19.97
CA PRO A 171 4.84 5.74 20.10
C PRO A 171 4.91 4.27 20.56
N SER A 172 4.01 3.86 21.46
CA SER A 172 3.91 2.48 21.94
C SER A 172 3.50 1.46 20.87
N THR A 173 2.73 1.88 19.85
CA THR A 173 2.46 1.05 18.68
C THR A 173 3.68 1.01 17.77
N ARG A 174 4.33 2.15 17.51
CA ARG A 174 5.50 2.22 16.60
C ARG A 174 6.68 1.38 17.07
N GLN A 175 6.96 1.37 18.36
CA GLN A 175 8.08 0.60 18.95
C GLN A 175 7.90 -0.93 18.89
N ARG A 176 6.77 -1.42 18.37
CA ARG A 176 6.50 -2.85 18.16
C ARG A 176 6.88 -3.34 16.75
N PHE A 177 7.34 -2.45 15.88
CA PHE A 177 7.63 -2.77 14.49
C PHE A 177 9.08 -2.42 14.12
N VAL A 178 9.66 -3.22 13.24
CA VAL A 178 10.83 -2.82 12.45
C VAL A 178 10.35 -1.93 11.30
N ALA A 179 10.93 -0.75 11.15
CA ALA A 179 10.53 0.20 10.12
C ALA A 179 11.42 0.08 8.88
N LEU A 180 10.79 0.09 7.70
CA LEU A 180 11.44 0.28 6.41
C LEU A 180 10.97 1.61 5.83
N ASP A 181 11.92 2.50 5.58
CA ASP A 181 11.66 3.82 5.01
C ASP A 181 11.78 3.77 3.49
N PHE A 182 10.68 4.07 2.82
CA PHE A 182 10.55 4.19 1.37
C PHE A 182 10.50 5.66 0.99
N ASP A 183 11.11 5.97 -0.14
CA ASP A 183 10.96 7.24 -0.83
C ASP A 183 10.81 6.97 -2.34
N PHE A 184 10.64 8.01 -3.15
CA PHE A 184 10.68 7.87 -4.59
C PHE A 184 12.04 7.30 -5.03
N PRO A 185 12.07 6.34 -5.98
CA PRO A 185 13.31 5.73 -6.43
C PRO A 185 14.30 6.76 -6.99
N PRO A 186 15.62 6.50 -6.92
CA PRO A 186 16.62 7.24 -7.67
C PRO A 186 16.26 7.27 -9.17
N ALA A 187 16.64 8.35 -9.87
CA ALA A 187 16.21 8.62 -11.25
C ALA A 187 16.38 7.40 -12.18
N GLU A 188 17.54 6.74 -12.15
CA GLU A 188 17.83 5.57 -12.98
C GLU A 188 16.84 4.42 -12.75
N ARG A 189 16.49 4.15 -11.49
CA ARG A 189 15.54 3.08 -11.11
C ARG A 189 14.11 3.50 -11.41
N GLU A 190 13.76 4.77 -11.19
CA GLU A 190 12.43 5.28 -11.50
C GLU A 190 12.15 5.24 -13.01
N ILE A 191 13.16 5.56 -13.84
CA ILE A 191 13.07 5.44 -15.30
C ILE A 191 12.79 4.00 -15.69
N ALA A 192 13.53 3.02 -15.14
CA ALA A 192 13.29 1.61 -15.43
C ALA A 192 11.87 1.17 -15.07
N ILE A 193 11.35 1.62 -13.93
CA ILE A 193 9.97 1.37 -13.51
C ILE A 193 8.97 1.97 -14.49
N VAL A 194 9.15 3.23 -14.89
CA VAL A 194 8.25 3.94 -15.82
C VAL A 194 8.28 3.31 -17.22
N ILE A 195 9.45 2.85 -17.70
CA ILE A 195 9.56 2.10 -18.96
C ILE A 195 8.74 0.81 -18.87
N HIS A 196 8.97 0.01 -17.83
CA HIS A 196 8.32 -1.29 -17.67
C HIS A 196 6.80 -1.18 -17.50
N GLU A 197 6.36 -0.41 -16.51
CA GLU A 197 4.94 -0.31 -16.14
C GLU A 197 4.17 0.66 -17.05
N GLY A 198 4.84 1.66 -17.60
CA GLY A 198 4.28 2.63 -18.53
C GLY A 198 4.26 2.16 -19.98
N ALA A 199 4.96 1.06 -20.30
CA ALA A 199 5.15 0.53 -21.65
C ALA A 199 5.68 1.58 -22.65
N THR A 200 6.56 2.46 -22.18
CA THR A 200 7.05 3.62 -22.93
C THR A 200 8.55 3.52 -23.24
N ASP A 201 9.05 4.40 -24.11
CA ASP A 201 10.47 4.43 -24.47
C ASP A 201 11.32 5.16 -23.42
N TYR A 202 12.64 5.00 -23.53
CA TYR A 202 13.58 5.64 -22.61
C TYR A 202 13.47 7.17 -22.62
N ALA A 203 13.28 7.77 -23.80
CA ALA A 203 13.21 9.22 -23.95
C ALA A 203 12.03 9.81 -23.17
N THR A 204 10.84 9.21 -23.31
CA THR A 204 9.63 9.62 -22.60
C THR A 204 9.77 9.39 -21.09
N ALA A 205 10.25 8.21 -20.67
CA ALA A 205 10.44 7.91 -19.25
C ALA A 205 11.45 8.85 -18.60
N HIS A 206 12.59 9.11 -19.25
CA HIS A 206 13.61 10.05 -18.79
C HIS A 206 13.05 11.46 -18.65
N ALA A 207 12.28 11.94 -19.64
CA ALA A 207 11.64 13.25 -19.59
C ALA A 207 10.65 13.36 -18.41
N LEU A 208 9.78 12.36 -18.23
CA LEU A 208 8.81 12.32 -17.12
C LEU A 208 9.49 12.31 -15.74
N VAL A 209 10.52 11.48 -15.55
CA VAL A 209 11.26 11.41 -14.28
C VAL A 209 12.03 12.70 -14.01
N THR A 210 12.66 13.29 -15.04
CA THR A 210 13.34 14.59 -14.91
C THR A 210 12.38 15.68 -14.48
N LEU A 211 11.19 15.74 -15.10
CA LEU A 211 10.12 16.65 -14.71
C LEU A 211 9.67 16.40 -13.27
N ALA A 212 9.45 15.14 -12.90
CA ALA A 212 9.00 14.77 -11.56
C ALA A 212 9.99 15.21 -10.47
N HIS A 213 11.29 15.07 -10.72
CA HIS A 213 12.34 15.49 -9.78
C HIS A 213 12.35 17.02 -9.60
N ARG A 214 12.17 17.78 -10.69
CA ARG A 214 12.02 19.25 -10.62
C ARG A 214 10.78 19.65 -9.82
N LEU A 215 9.66 18.97 -10.04
CA LEU A 215 8.41 19.24 -9.33
C LEU A 215 8.47 18.86 -7.84
N ARG A 216 9.11 17.72 -7.49
CA ARG A 216 9.34 17.32 -6.09
C ARG A 216 10.17 18.34 -5.33
N ALA A 217 11.15 18.96 -5.98
CA ALA A 217 11.95 20.04 -5.39
C ALA A 217 11.15 21.32 -5.10
N LEU A 218 9.91 21.45 -5.59
CA LEU A 218 9.02 22.58 -5.30
C LEU A 218 8.16 22.36 -4.04
N GLN A 219 8.27 21.21 -3.36
CA GLN A 219 7.50 20.92 -2.14
C GLN A 219 7.70 22.01 -1.07
N ASP A 220 8.95 22.41 -0.84
CA ASP A 220 9.30 23.47 0.11
C ASP A 220 8.77 24.86 -0.29
N ARG A 221 8.27 25.01 -1.53
CA ARG A 221 7.76 26.26 -2.10
C ARG A 221 6.23 26.31 -2.16
N GLY A 222 5.55 25.41 -1.44
CA GLY A 222 4.09 25.42 -1.28
C GLY A 222 3.34 24.39 -2.12
N LEU A 223 4.04 23.47 -2.79
CA LEU A 223 3.37 22.35 -3.45
C LEU A 223 2.97 21.31 -2.40
N ALA A 224 1.67 21.23 -2.12
CA ALA A 224 1.13 20.34 -1.09
C ALA A 224 1.36 18.85 -1.38
N GLU A 225 1.24 18.47 -2.66
CA GLU A 225 1.46 17.11 -3.13
C GLU A 225 2.49 17.08 -4.25
N VAL A 226 3.45 16.16 -4.16
CA VAL A 226 4.49 15.97 -5.17
C VAL A 226 4.14 14.80 -6.11
N PRO A 227 4.63 14.79 -7.36
CA PRO A 227 4.30 13.73 -8.30
C PRO A 227 4.83 12.38 -7.82
N SER A 228 3.91 11.43 -7.62
CA SER A 228 4.26 10.05 -7.31
C SER A 228 4.68 9.26 -8.55
N THR A 229 5.44 8.19 -8.37
CA THR A 229 5.79 7.25 -9.46
C THR A 229 4.53 6.68 -10.12
N ARG A 230 3.44 6.51 -9.38
CA ARG A 230 2.12 6.12 -9.93
C ARG A 230 1.60 7.11 -10.97
N LEU A 231 1.71 8.42 -10.73
CA LEU A 231 1.30 9.45 -11.70
C LEU A 231 2.18 9.42 -12.95
N LEU A 232 3.49 9.17 -12.79
CA LEU A 232 4.41 9.04 -13.93
C LEU A 232 4.03 7.85 -14.81
N ILE A 233 3.73 6.69 -14.22
CA ILE A 233 3.27 5.50 -14.95
C ILE A 233 1.95 5.81 -15.70
N ALA A 234 0.98 6.45 -15.04
CA ALA A 234 -0.28 6.82 -15.68
C ALA A 234 -0.05 7.79 -16.86
N THR A 235 0.82 8.78 -16.68
CA THR A 235 1.19 9.75 -17.73
C THR A 235 1.88 9.05 -18.90
N ALA A 236 2.83 8.15 -18.64
CA ALA A 236 3.51 7.36 -19.67
C ALA A 236 2.55 6.49 -20.48
N ARG A 237 1.56 5.87 -19.83
CA ARG A 237 0.52 5.06 -20.50
C ARG A 237 -0.35 5.92 -21.44
N LEU A 238 -0.70 7.15 -21.04
CA LEU A 238 -1.45 8.07 -21.91
C LEU A 238 -0.62 8.50 -23.12
N ILE A 239 0.68 8.77 -22.94
CA ILE A 239 1.57 9.12 -24.07
C ILE A 239 1.67 7.93 -25.03
N THR A 240 1.86 6.73 -24.50
CA THR A 240 1.97 5.49 -25.28
C THR A 240 0.68 5.16 -26.04
N SER A 241 -0.48 5.58 -25.55
CA SER A 241 -1.76 5.41 -26.25
C SER A 241 -2.01 6.44 -27.36
N GLY A 242 -1.06 7.37 -27.60
CA GLY A 242 -1.10 8.36 -28.67
C GLY A 242 -1.56 9.76 -28.24
N ILE A 243 -1.76 10.01 -26.94
CA ILE A 243 -2.05 11.35 -26.43
C ILE A 243 -0.75 12.18 -26.44
N ALA A 244 -0.82 13.41 -26.96
CA ALA A 244 0.32 14.32 -26.94
C ALA A 244 0.87 14.52 -25.52
N ALA A 245 2.20 14.55 -25.37
CA ALA A 245 2.88 14.59 -24.07
C ALA A 245 2.39 15.74 -23.18
N GLN A 246 2.19 16.93 -23.74
CA GLN A 246 1.68 18.09 -22.99
C GLN A 246 0.27 17.84 -22.45
N ALA A 247 -0.62 17.24 -23.26
CA ALA A 247 -1.98 16.92 -22.85
C ALA A 247 -2.01 15.81 -21.78
N ALA A 248 -1.17 14.78 -21.93
CA ALA A 248 -1.03 13.70 -20.95
C ALA A 248 -0.50 14.22 -19.60
N CYS A 249 0.58 15.01 -19.61
CA CYS A 249 1.13 15.64 -18.41
C CYS A 249 0.11 16.56 -17.74
N ARG A 250 -0.65 17.36 -18.51
CA ARG A 250 -1.69 18.21 -17.93
C ARG A 250 -2.74 17.39 -17.18
N ALA A 251 -3.25 16.32 -17.80
CA ALA A 251 -4.34 15.52 -17.26
C ALA A 251 -3.91 14.62 -16.09
N ALA A 252 -2.77 13.94 -16.20
CA ALA A 252 -2.35 12.90 -15.26
C ALA A 252 -1.27 13.35 -14.26
N LEU A 253 -0.56 14.45 -14.53
CA LEU A 253 0.50 14.94 -13.66
C LEU A 253 0.13 16.27 -13.00
N ILE A 254 -0.34 17.28 -13.75
CA ILE A 254 -0.55 18.63 -13.21
C ILE A 254 -1.88 18.73 -12.46
N SER A 255 -2.99 18.41 -13.12
CA SER A 255 -4.33 18.57 -12.56
C SER A 255 -4.56 17.81 -11.25
N PRO A 256 -3.98 16.62 -11.00
CA PRO A 256 -4.10 15.96 -9.70
C PRO A 256 -3.31 16.63 -8.56
N LEU A 257 -2.28 17.41 -8.86
CA LEU A 257 -1.37 17.95 -7.83
C LEU A 257 -1.81 19.31 -7.27
N SER A 258 -2.56 20.10 -8.04
CA SER A 258 -2.99 21.43 -7.58
C SER A 258 -4.14 22.00 -8.40
N ASP A 259 -5.05 22.69 -7.71
CA ASP A 259 -6.06 23.58 -8.29
C ASP A 259 -5.64 25.06 -8.30
N ASP A 260 -4.48 25.39 -7.73
CA ASP A 260 -3.96 26.77 -7.70
C ASP A 260 -3.51 27.19 -9.10
N ALA A 261 -4.13 28.23 -9.65
CA ALA A 261 -3.88 28.68 -11.02
C ALA A 261 -2.42 29.10 -11.29
N VAL A 262 -1.72 29.65 -10.28
CA VAL A 262 -0.33 30.11 -10.41
C VAL A 262 0.61 28.90 -10.41
N LEU A 263 0.42 27.95 -9.49
CA LEU A 263 1.19 26.71 -9.46
C LEU A 263 0.95 25.87 -10.72
N VAL A 264 -0.31 25.77 -11.16
CA VAL A 264 -0.68 25.07 -12.40
C VAL A 264 0.01 25.69 -13.61
N ALA A 265 0.05 27.03 -13.72
CA ALA A 265 0.78 27.70 -14.80
C ALA A 265 2.27 27.39 -14.77
N ALA A 266 2.91 27.51 -13.60
CA ALA A 266 4.34 27.20 -13.45
C ALA A 266 4.67 25.73 -13.78
N MET A 267 3.81 24.78 -13.41
CA MET A 267 3.98 23.37 -13.77
C MET A 267 3.82 23.13 -15.27
N ARG A 268 2.95 23.88 -15.96
CA ARG A 268 2.81 23.79 -17.43
C ARG A 268 4.06 24.30 -18.13
N ASP A 269 4.61 25.42 -17.70
CA ASP A 269 5.86 25.95 -18.26
C ASP A 269 7.00 24.92 -18.13
N LEU A 270 7.07 24.20 -17.01
CA LEU A 270 8.05 23.11 -16.83
C LEU A 270 7.81 21.92 -17.76
N VAL A 271 6.55 21.58 -18.08
CA VAL A 271 6.23 20.54 -19.06
C VAL A 271 6.71 20.96 -20.45
N ASP A 272 6.39 22.19 -20.87
CA ASP A 272 6.75 22.69 -22.20
C ASP A 272 8.27 22.79 -22.39
N LEU A 273 9.01 23.12 -21.33
CA LEU A 273 10.49 23.08 -21.33
C LEU A 273 11.09 21.67 -21.37
N THR A 274 10.32 20.64 -21.00
CA THR A 274 10.81 19.26 -20.92
C THR A 274 10.50 18.47 -22.20
N PHE A 275 9.35 18.73 -22.83
CA PHE A 275 8.91 18.06 -24.04
C PHE A 275 8.96 19.04 -25.23
N ILE A 276 10.15 19.15 -25.84
CA ILE A 276 10.43 19.94 -27.05
C ILE A 276 10.51 19.01 -28.26
#